data_AF-A0A2V9L290-F1
#
_entry.id   AF-A0A2V9L290-F1
#
_cell.length_a   1.000
_cell.length_b   1.000
_cell.length_c   1.000
_cell.angle_alpha   90.00
_cell.angle_beta   90.00
_cell.angle_gamma   90.00
#
_symmetry.space_group_name_H-M   'P 1'
#
loop_
_entity.id
_entity.type
_entity.pdbx_description
1 polymer ?
#
loop_
_entity_poly.entity_id
_entity_poly.type
_entity_poly.pdbx_seq_one_letter_code
_entity_poly.pdbx_strand_id
1 'polypeptide(L)'
;MLGWPQAWTDSVEAHPKIFADFLLLASGLCAVYIVFHSLVGGAVLRRYLLPVFPVFYLGAVAFVWRLPKKLAQGICVLALAYFIAAWFINPPYPFAFEDNLAYADFVRLHQRAAHFLEGYPGAPRVLTAWPATGELSVPFLGYLDKPLRVVPIDGFAAADFRRVRADSFDLLYLYSRRWEPASNWLVRFRFLQVLQQRYFDYTPQLSDEVLTARYGLKLVAQYERRGQWVRIYSK
;
A
#
# COMPACT_ATOMS: atom_id res chain seq x y z
N MET A 1 -65.55 19.68 -2.05
CA MET A 1 -64.13 19.99 -2.33
C MET A 1 -63.37 19.84 -1.01
N LEU A 2 -62.75 18.68 -0.78
CA LEU A 2 -61.86 18.47 0.38
C LEU A 2 -60.49 19.04 0.02
N GLY A 3 -60.10 20.13 0.70
CA GLY A 3 -58.77 20.70 0.60
C GLY A 3 -57.75 19.75 1.20
N TRP A 4 -56.71 19.44 0.44
CA TRP A 4 -55.56 18.68 0.93
C TRP A 4 -54.84 19.47 2.04
N PRO A 5 -54.31 18.82 3.09
CA PRO A 5 -53.59 19.52 4.16
C PRO A 5 -52.31 20.18 3.64
N GLN A 6 -52.18 21.49 3.84
CA GLN A 6 -51.00 22.32 3.57
C GLN A 6 -49.69 21.78 4.19
N ALA A 7 -49.79 20.93 5.22
CA ALA A 7 -48.63 20.32 5.89
C ALA A 7 -47.74 19.45 4.99
N TRP A 8 -48.25 19.00 3.83
CA TRP A 8 -47.47 18.21 2.87
C TRP A 8 -46.66 19.05 1.86
N THR A 9 -47.01 20.32 1.66
CA THR A 9 -46.26 21.20 0.74
C THR A 9 -45.05 21.83 1.42
N ASP A 10 -45.14 22.13 2.72
CA ASP A 10 -44.06 22.76 3.50
C ASP A 10 -42.88 21.81 3.76
N SER A 11 -43.12 20.49 3.75
CA SER A 11 -42.06 19.48 3.91
C SER A 11 -41.11 19.43 2.70
N VAL A 12 -41.58 19.77 1.50
CA VAL A 12 -40.80 19.74 0.26
C VAL A 12 -39.78 20.90 0.20
N GLU A 13 -40.11 22.06 0.77
CA GLU A 13 -39.23 23.24 0.80
C GLU A 13 -38.17 23.18 1.93
N ALA A 14 -38.38 22.40 2.99
CA ALA A 14 -37.41 22.20 4.06
C ALA A 14 -36.22 21.29 3.66
N HIS A 15 -36.42 20.40 2.68
CA HIS A 15 -35.44 19.41 2.22
C HIS A 15 -34.10 19.95 1.66
N PRO A 16 -34.05 21.02 0.83
CA PRO A 16 -32.78 21.50 0.27
C PRO A 16 -31.84 22.10 1.32
N LYS A 17 -32.37 22.72 2.39
CA LYS A 17 -31.56 23.27 3.49
C LYS A 17 -30.91 22.17 4.31
N ILE A 18 -31.67 21.14 4.69
CA ILE A 18 -31.14 19.99 5.44
C ILE A 18 -30.02 19.29 4.67
N PHE A 19 -30.17 19.14 3.35
CA PHE A 19 -29.14 18.53 2.51
C PHE A 19 -27.88 19.41 2.40
N ALA A 20 -28.04 20.73 2.29
CA ALA A 20 -26.92 21.66 2.28
C ALA A 20 -26.17 21.67 3.61
N ASP A 21 -26.90 21.68 4.74
CA ASP A 21 -26.33 21.65 6.09
C ASP A 21 -25.59 20.32 6.33
N PHE A 22 -26.17 19.20 5.89
CA PHE A 22 -25.52 17.90 5.94
C PHE A 22 -24.21 17.88 5.14
N LEU A 23 -24.21 18.38 3.90
CA LEU A 23 -23.01 18.44 3.07
C LEU A 23 -21.94 19.35 3.69
N LEU A 24 -22.34 20.50 4.25
CA LEU A 24 -21.43 21.43 4.93
C LEU A 24 -20.80 20.78 6.16
N LEU A 25 -21.59 20.17 7.03
CA LEU A 25 -21.10 19.51 8.24
C LEU A 25 -20.24 18.28 7.91
N ALA A 26 -20.66 17.44 6.96
CA ALA A 26 -19.92 16.25 6.56
C ALA A 26 -18.60 16.61 5.88
N SER A 27 -18.59 17.60 4.98
CA SER A 27 -17.36 18.09 4.35
C SER A 27 -16.43 18.77 5.35
N GLY A 28 -16.96 19.57 6.27
CA GLY A 28 -16.20 20.19 7.36
C GLY A 28 -15.55 19.15 8.27
N LEU A 29 -16.30 18.12 8.67
CA LEU A 29 -15.77 17.02 9.48
C LEU A 29 -14.67 16.24 8.73
N CYS A 30 -14.88 15.94 7.44
CA CYS A 30 -13.87 15.30 6.60
C CYS A 30 -12.61 16.16 6.48
N ALA A 31 -12.76 17.48 6.29
CA ALA A 31 -11.63 18.40 6.18
C ALA A 31 -10.83 18.47 7.49
N VAL A 32 -11.50 18.65 8.63
CA VAL A 32 -10.85 18.65 9.96
C VAL A 32 -10.15 17.32 10.20
N TYR A 33 -10.79 16.21 9.87
CA TYR A 33 -10.22 14.87 10.03
C TYR A 33 -8.97 14.66 9.17
N ILE A 34 -9.01 15.08 7.90
CA ILE A 34 -7.85 15.01 6.99
C ILE A 34 -6.72 15.90 7.49
N VAL A 35 -7.01 17.14 7.91
CA VAL A 35 -6.01 18.08 8.45
C VAL A 35 -5.38 17.52 9.72
N PHE A 36 -6.18 17.02 10.66
CA PHE A 36 -5.71 16.38 11.88
C PHE A 36 -4.75 15.23 11.57
N HIS A 37 -5.14 14.29 10.72
CA HIS A 37 -4.29 13.16 10.34
C HIS A 37 -3.05 13.58 9.53
N SER A 38 -3.13 14.65 8.76
CA SER A 38 -1.98 15.20 8.02
C SER A 38 -0.96 15.86 8.96
N LEU A 39 -1.42 16.49 10.04
CA LEU A 39 -0.56 17.16 11.03
C LEU A 39 0.01 16.21 12.09
N VAL A 40 -0.79 15.26 12.58
CA VAL A 40 -0.41 14.33 13.66
C VAL A 40 0.29 13.08 13.13
N GLY A 41 -0.13 12.58 11.96
CA GLY A 41 0.29 11.27 11.47
C GLY A 41 1.56 11.25 10.61
N GLY A 42 2.07 12.40 10.16
CA GLY A 42 3.27 12.53 9.30
C GLY A 42 3.13 11.97 7.88
N ALA A 43 2.31 10.93 7.71
CA ALA A 43 1.89 10.31 6.47
C ALA A 43 0.48 9.74 6.68
N VAL A 44 -0.52 10.22 5.92
CA VAL A 44 -1.87 9.64 5.98
C VAL A 44 -1.82 8.27 5.33
N LEU A 45 -1.68 7.23 6.15
CA LEU A 45 -1.96 5.86 5.74
C LEU A 45 -3.39 5.87 5.17
N ARG A 46 -3.57 5.42 3.92
CA ARG A 46 -4.85 5.57 3.21
C ARG A 46 -6.03 4.93 3.96
N ARG A 47 -5.74 3.92 4.79
CA ARG A 47 -6.72 3.30 5.71
C ARG A 47 -7.29 4.27 6.75
N TYR A 48 -6.58 5.34 7.12
CA TYR A 48 -7.15 6.37 7.97
C TYR A 48 -8.27 7.14 7.28
N LEU A 49 -8.30 7.21 5.94
CA LEU A 49 -9.38 7.88 5.21
C LEU A 49 -10.67 7.05 5.08
N LEU A 50 -10.72 5.83 5.63
CA LEU A 50 -11.91 4.97 5.59
C LEU A 50 -13.21 5.68 6.03
N PRO A 51 -13.24 6.50 7.10
CA PRO A 51 -14.45 7.22 7.50
C PRO A 51 -14.89 8.31 6.51
N VAL A 52 -13.98 8.83 5.68
CA VAL A 52 -14.24 9.90 4.71
C VAL A 52 -14.85 9.34 3.41
N PHE A 53 -14.50 8.11 3.04
CA PHE A 53 -14.92 7.51 1.77
C PHE A 53 -16.44 7.45 1.55
N PRO A 54 -17.29 7.08 2.53
CA PRO A 54 -18.74 7.08 2.33
C PRO A 54 -19.28 8.46 1.92
N VAL A 55 -18.83 9.52 2.59
CA VAL A 55 -19.25 10.90 2.28
C VAL A 55 -18.77 11.31 0.89
N PHE A 56 -17.52 10.99 0.55
CA PHE A 56 -16.97 11.23 -0.78
C PHE A 56 -17.78 10.54 -1.88
N TYR A 57 -18.09 9.25 -1.73
CA TYR A 57 -18.85 8.50 -2.72
C TYR A 57 -20.30 8.97 -2.83
N LEU A 58 -20.96 9.34 -1.73
CA LEU A 58 -22.29 9.95 -1.76
C LEU A 58 -22.28 11.26 -2.54
N GLY A 59 -21.28 12.12 -2.31
CA GLY A 59 -21.07 13.33 -3.08
C GLY A 59 -20.89 13.02 -4.58
N ALA A 60 -19.98 12.11 -4.92
CA ALA A 60 -19.72 11.71 -6.30
C ALA A 60 -20.99 11.18 -7.00
N VAL A 61 -21.78 10.34 -6.34
CA VAL A 61 -23.05 9.83 -6.88
C VAL A 61 -24.06 10.96 -7.06
N ALA A 62 -24.18 11.89 -6.11
CA ALA A 62 -25.07 13.04 -6.24
C ALA A 62 -24.69 13.94 -7.43
N PHE A 63 -23.41 14.09 -7.73
CA PHE A 63 -22.94 14.78 -8.95
C PHE A 63 -23.31 14.01 -10.22
N VAL A 64 -23.03 12.71 -10.25
CA VAL A 64 -23.34 11.86 -11.42
C VAL A 64 -24.85 11.80 -11.69
N TRP A 65 -25.68 11.81 -10.64
CA TRP A 65 -27.14 11.79 -10.75
C TRP A 65 -27.71 13.02 -11.47
N ARG A 66 -27.01 14.16 -11.44
CA ARG A 66 -27.44 15.39 -12.14
C ARG A 66 -27.12 15.40 -13.64
N LEU A 67 -26.39 14.41 -14.13
CA LEU A 67 -26.01 14.32 -15.55
C LEU A 67 -27.10 13.64 -16.40
N PRO A 68 -27.11 13.86 -17.73
CA PRO A 68 -27.99 13.13 -18.63
C PRO A 68 -27.84 11.60 -18.46
N LYS A 69 -28.97 10.87 -18.43
CA LYS A 69 -29.02 9.43 -18.10
C LYS A 69 -27.96 8.58 -18.81
N LYS A 70 -27.78 8.77 -20.12
CA LYS A 70 -26.79 8.01 -20.91
C LYS A 70 -25.35 8.31 -20.51
N LEU A 71 -25.04 9.57 -20.21
CA LEU A 71 -23.72 9.98 -19.73
C LEU A 71 -23.45 9.43 -18.32
N ALA A 72 -24.42 9.56 -17.41
CA ALA A 72 -24.33 9.00 -16.06
C ALA A 72 -24.09 7.48 -16.09
N GLN A 73 -24.86 6.75 -16.90
CA GLN A 73 -24.66 5.32 -17.12
C GLN A 73 -23.26 5.00 -17.65
N GLY A 74 -22.77 5.76 -18.64
CA GLY A 74 -21.42 5.58 -19.20
C GLY A 74 -20.33 5.78 -18.14
N ILE A 75 -20.43 6.83 -17.32
CA ILE A 75 -19.49 7.09 -16.22
C ILE A 75 -19.49 5.93 -15.22
N CYS A 76 -20.66 5.45 -14.80
CA CYS A 76 -20.76 4.33 -13.87
C CYS A 76 -20.14 3.03 -14.44
N VAL A 77 -20.40 2.72 -15.72
CA VAL A 77 -19.83 1.54 -16.39
C VAL A 77 -18.32 1.66 -16.49
N LEU A 78 -17.78 2.82 -16.89
CA LEU A 78 -16.35 3.05 -16.97
C LEU A 78 -15.68 3.00 -15.60
N ALA A 79 -16.30 3.59 -14.57
CA ALA A 79 -15.79 3.55 -13.21
C ALA A 79 -15.73 2.11 -12.68
N LEU A 80 -16.78 1.31 -12.92
CA LEU A 80 -16.79 -0.11 -12.56
C LEU A 80 -15.70 -0.90 -13.30
N ALA A 81 -15.57 -0.70 -14.61
CA ALA A 81 -14.54 -1.36 -15.41
C ALA A 81 -13.13 -1.01 -14.92
N TYR A 82 -12.87 0.27 -14.64
CA TYR A 82 -11.58 0.73 -14.11
C TYR A 82 -11.31 0.19 -12.71
N PHE A 83 -12.32 0.16 -11.83
CA PHE A 83 -12.20 -0.40 -10.49
C PHE A 83 -11.80 -1.88 -10.53
N ILE A 84 -12.46 -2.68 -11.38
CA ILE A 84 -12.12 -4.10 -11.57
C ILE A 84 -10.71 -4.23 -12.17
N ALA A 85 -10.38 -3.43 -13.19
CA ALA A 85 -9.06 -3.44 -13.81
C ALA A 85 -7.95 -3.11 -12.79
N ALA A 86 -8.17 -2.13 -11.92
CA ALA A 86 -7.21 -1.68 -10.91
C ALA A 86 -6.86 -2.78 -9.88
N TRP A 87 -7.74 -3.77 -9.69
CA TRP A 87 -7.42 -4.93 -8.84
C TRP A 87 -6.29 -5.79 -9.41
N PHE A 88 -6.19 -5.90 -10.73
CA PHE A 88 -5.30 -6.86 -11.40
C PHE A 88 -4.16 -6.21 -12.19
N ILE A 89 -4.33 -4.96 -12.63
CA ILE A 89 -3.38 -4.25 -13.48
C ILE A 89 -2.61 -3.24 -12.63
N ASN A 90 -1.31 -3.47 -12.51
CA ASN A 90 -0.43 -2.54 -11.82
C ASN A 90 -0.22 -1.27 -12.66
N PRO A 91 -0.34 -0.08 -12.04
CA PRO A 91 -0.18 1.18 -12.77
C PRO A 91 1.28 1.42 -13.21
N PRO A 92 1.50 2.29 -14.21
CA PRO A 92 2.84 2.67 -14.67
C PRO A 92 3.54 3.69 -13.73
N TYR A 93 3.25 3.64 -12.42
CA TYR A 93 3.84 4.48 -11.38
C TYR A 93 3.98 3.68 -10.06
N PRO A 94 4.85 4.09 -9.13
CA PRO A 94 5.05 3.36 -7.88
C PRO A 94 3.81 3.38 -6.98
N PHE A 95 3.51 2.24 -6.38
CA PHE A 95 2.41 2.12 -5.41
C PHE A 95 2.73 1.03 -4.37
N ALA A 96 2.01 1.04 -3.26
CA ALA A 96 2.16 0.04 -2.22
C ALA A 96 1.36 -1.20 -2.61
N PHE A 97 1.94 -2.41 -2.50
CA PHE A 97 1.24 -3.62 -2.94
C PHE A 97 -0.12 -3.82 -2.25
N GLU A 98 -0.29 -3.29 -1.03
CA GLU A 98 -1.56 -3.25 -0.27
C GLU A 98 -2.74 -2.58 -1.01
N ASP A 99 -2.48 -1.80 -2.08
CA ASP A 99 -3.54 -1.06 -2.76
C ASP A 99 -4.36 -1.89 -3.76
N ASN A 100 -3.91 -3.09 -4.14
CA ASN A 100 -4.64 -4.00 -5.03
C ASN A 100 -4.28 -5.48 -4.78
N LEU A 101 -4.67 -6.39 -5.68
CA LEU A 101 -4.39 -7.82 -5.51
C LEU A 101 -2.91 -8.19 -5.71
N ALA A 102 -2.02 -7.23 -5.99
CA ALA A 102 -0.58 -7.45 -5.94
C ALA A 102 -0.13 -7.87 -4.54
N TYR A 103 -0.81 -7.45 -3.47
CA TYR A 103 -0.52 -7.95 -2.12
C TYR A 103 -0.73 -9.47 -1.99
N ALA A 104 -1.73 -10.04 -2.67
CA ALA A 104 -1.92 -11.50 -2.68
C ALA A 104 -0.80 -12.21 -3.47
N ASP A 105 -0.17 -11.53 -4.43
CA ASP A 105 1.01 -12.05 -5.10
C ASP A 105 2.26 -11.93 -4.21
N PHE A 106 2.39 -10.84 -3.45
CA PHE A 106 3.43 -10.63 -2.42
C PHE A 106 3.43 -11.74 -1.38
N VAL A 107 2.29 -11.99 -0.74
CA VAL A 107 2.14 -13.03 0.30
C VAL A 107 2.56 -14.40 -0.25
N ARG A 108 2.07 -14.80 -1.42
CA ARG A 108 2.39 -16.11 -2.01
C ARG A 108 3.86 -16.22 -2.43
N LEU A 109 4.46 -15.12 -2.87
CA LEU A 109 5.88 -15.07 -3.21
C LEU A 109 6.72 -15.27 -1.95
N HIS A 110 6.37 -14.57 -0.88
CA HIS A 110 7.04 -14.65 0.42
C HIS A 110 6.86 -16.03 1.06
N GLN A 111 5.67 -16.64 1.00
CA GLN A 111 5.45 -18.02 1.45
C GLN A 111 6.35 -19.03 0.74
N ARG A 112 6.52 -18.92 -0.58
CA ARG A 112 7.43 -19.81 -1.34
C ARG A 112 8.88 -19.65 -0.90
N ALA A 113 9.32 -18.41 -0.70
CA ALA A 113 10.67 -18.13 -0.25
C ALA A 113 10.92 -18.55 1.21
N ALA A 114 9.92 -18.39 2.07
CA ALA A 114 9.94 -18.84 3.45
C ALA A 114 10.05 -20.37 3.52
N HIS A 115 9.26 -21.09 2.73
CA HIS A 115 9.34 -22.56 2.66
C HIS A 115 10.73 -23.07 2.24
N PHE A 116 11.42 -22.36 1.33
CA PHE A 116 12.82 -22.66 1.01
C PHE A 116 13.75 -22.47 2.22
N LEU A 117 13.58 -21.38 2.98
CA LEU A 117 14.38 -21.14 4.18
C LEU A 117 14.12 -22.17 5.28
N GLU A 118 12.89 -22.68 5.39
CA GLU A 118 12.53 -23.72 6.37
C GLU A 118 13.26 -25.03 6.11
N GLY A 119 13.45 -25.39 4.84
CA GLY A 119 14.25 -26.54 4.42
C GLY A 119 15.77 -26.29 4.45
N TYR A 120 16.22 -25.08 4.79
CA TYR A 120 17.64 -24.73 4.73
C TYR A 120 18.40 -25.33 5.93
N PRO A 121 19.52 -26.06 5.69
CA PRO A 121 20.24 -26.76 6.75
C PRO A 121 20.91 -25.81 7.76
N GLY A 122 21.09 -26.28 8.99
CA GLY A 122 21.92 -25.60 9.99
C GLY A 122 21.25 -24.49 10.80
N ALA A 123 19.93 -24.31 10.69
CA ALA A 123 19.16 -23.30 11.43
C ALA A 123 19.77 -21.88 11.32
N PRO A 124 19.88 -21.34 10.10
CA PRO A 124 20.61 -20.11 9.80
C PRO A 124 19.99 -18.87 10.46
N ARG A 125 20.81 -17.86 10.71
CA ARG A 125 20.36 -16.51 11.08
C ARG A 125 20.06 -15.71 9.81
N VAL A 126 18.82 -15.29 9.64
CA VAL A 126 18.34 -14.58 8.45
C VAL A 126 18.25 -13.09 8.71
N LEU A 127 19.07 -12.30 8.02
CA LEU A 127 19.01 -10.84 8.03
C LEU A 127 17.90 -10.36 7.09
N THR A 128 16.95 -9.57 7.61
CA THR A 128 15.86 -9.00 6.79
C THR A 128 15.17 -7.82 7.47
N ALA A 129 14.35 -7.09 6.71
CA ALA A 129 13.54 -5.97 7.17
C ALA A 129 12.04 -6.34 7.28
N TRP A 130 11.30 -5.58 8.09
CA TRP A 130 9.84 -5.71 8.19
C TRP A 130 9.16 -5.46 6.82
N PRO A 131 8.14 -6.26 6.41
CA PRO A 131 7.40 -7.26 7.18
C PRO A 131 8.05 -8.64 7.34
N ALA A 132 9.04 -8.99 6.51
CA ALA A 132 9.65 -10.33 6.51
C ALA A 132 10.25 -10.75 7.86
N THR A 133 10.61 -9.79 8.71
CA THR A 133 11.02 -10.10 10.08
C THR A 133 9.95 -10.85 10.87
N GLY A 134 8.69 -10.40 10.77
CA GLY A 134 7.54 -11.07 11.39
C GLY A 134 7.20 -12.37 10.67
N GLU A 135 7.18 -12.34 9.33
CA GLU A 135 6.86 -13.50 8.50
C GLU A 135 7.76 -14.71 8.82
N LEU A 136 9.05 -14.47 9.08
CA LEU A 136 10.02 -15.53 9.37
C LEU A 136 10.16 -15.89 10.86
N SER A 137 9.62 -15.09 11.78
CA SER A 137 9.76 -15.31 13.23
C SER A 137 8.45 -15.66 13.95
N VAL A 138 7.29 -15.43 13.32
CA VAL A 138 5.96 -15.63 13.91
C VAL A 138 5.16 -16.64 13.08
N PRO A 139 5.20 -17.95 13.42
CA PRO A 139 4.52 -19.00 12.65
C PRO A 139 3.01 -18.77 12.47
N PHE A 140 2.36 -18.13 13.45
CA PHE A 140 0.93 -17.78 13.37
C PHE A 140 0.55 -16.97 12.12
N LEU A 141 1.51 -16.25 11.50
CA LEU A 141 1.27 -15.50 10.26
C LEU A 141 1.12 -16.40 9.02
N GLY A 142 1.38 -17.71 9.12
CA GLY A 142 1.13 -18.69 8.06
C GLY A 142 2.16 -18.69 6.93
N TYR A 143 3.38 -18.21 7.19
CA TYR A 143 4.51 -18.27 6.24
C TYR A 143 5.42 -19.47 6.48
N LEU A 144 5.49 -19.94 7.72
CA LEU A 144 6.35 -21.02 8.19
C LEU A 144 5.63 -21.83 9.26
N ASP A 145 6.00 -23.11 9.40
CA ASP A 145 5.53 -23.94 10.51
C ASP A 145 6.37 -23.70 11.77
N LYS A 146 7.68 -23.45 11.60
CA LYS A 146 8.63 -23.19 12.71
C LYS A 146 9.30 -21.82 12.57
N PRO A 147 9.53 -21.11 13.69
CA PRO A 147 10.19 -19.81 13.64
C PRO A 147 11.67 -19.97 13.26
N LEU A 148 12.16 -19.09 12.41
CA LEU A 148 13.59 -18.96 12.09
C LEU A 148 14.27 -17.93 12.99
N ARG A 149 15.59 -18.00 13.08
CA ARG A 149 16.39 -16.98 13.77
C ARG A 149 16.53 -15.77 12.86
N VAL A 150 15.82 -14.69 13.18
CA VAL A 150 15.82 -13.47 12.38
C VAL A 150 16.72 -12.41 13.01
N VAL A 151 17.52 -11.74 12.18
CA VAL A 151 18.27 -10.54 12.54
C VAL A 151 17.56 -9.34 11.89
N PRO A 152 16.83 -8.52 12.65
CA PRO A 152 16.04 -7.45 12.09
C PRO A 152 16.90 -6.24 11.70
N ILE A 153 16.53 -5.59 10.61
CA ILE A 153 16.99 -4.24 10.22
C ILE A 153 15.77 -3.38 9.86
N ASP A 154 15.92 -2.06 9.95
CA ASP A 154 14.81 -1.11 9.74
C ASP A 154 14.32 -1.06 8.29
N GLY A 155 15.22 -1.36 7.35
CA GLY A 155 14.95 -1.28 5.92
C GLY A 155 16.11 -1.82 5.10
N PHE A 156 16.10 -1.50 3.81
CA PHE A 156 17.15 -1.88 2.88
C PHE A 156 17.95 -0.67 2.38
N ALA A 157 17.87 0.47 3.05
CA ALA A 157 18.67 1.64 2.70
C ALA A 157 20.12 1.46 3.17
N ALA A 158 21.05 2.21 2.57
CA ALA A 158 22.46 2.15 2.94
C ALA A 158 22.73 2.43 4.44
N ALA A 159 21.90 3.27 5.07
CA ALA A 159 21.98 3.60 6.48
C ALA A 159 21.71 2.39 7.39
N ASP A 160 20.74 1.55 7.02
CA ASP A 160 20.29 0.40 7.80
C ASP A 160 21.39 -0.66 7.92
N PHE A 161 22.24 -0.78 6.90
CA PHE A 161 23.37 -1.70 6.89
C PHE A 161 24.63 -1.16 7.57
N ARG A 162 24.68 0.11 8.02
CA ARG A 162 25.93 0.68 8.58
C ARG A 162 26.42 -0.06 9.82
N ARG A 163 25.49 -0.53 10.66
CA ARG A 163 25.79 -1.20 11.94
C ARG A 163 25.73 -2.73 11.86
N VAL A 164 25.39 -3.28 10.70
CA VAL A 164 25.33 -4.73 10.49
C VAL A 164 26.75 -5.27 10.36
N ARG A 165 27.12 -6.20 11.24
CA ARG A 165 28.40 -6.89 11.17
C ARG A 165 28.30 -8.06 10.22
N ALA A 166 29.38 -8.36 9.49
CA ALA A 166 29.37 -9.48 8.56
C ALA A 166 29.05 -10.80 9.28
N ASP A 167 29.57 -11.03 10.49
CA ASP A 167 29.39 -12.25 11.28
C ASP A 167 28.02 -12.38 11.98
N SER A 168 27.14 -11.38 11.90
CA SER A 168 25.88 -11.38 12.66
C SER A 168 24.77 -12.22 12.03
N PHE A 169 24.90 -12.59 10.76
CA PHE A 169 23.91 -13.35 10.01
C PHE A 169 24.57 -14.39 9.11
N ASP A 170 23.79 -15.36 8.63
CA ASP A 170 24.25 -16.44 7.75
C ASP A 170 23.60 -16.33 6.38
N LEU A 171 22.32 -15.91 6.34
CA LEU A 171 21.57 -15.62 5.13
C LEU A 171 21.07 -14.19 5.10
N LEU A 172 21.00 -13.60 3.91
CA LEU A 172 20.35 -12.32 3.64
C LEU A 172 19.10 -12.56 2.81
N TYR A 173 17.94 -12.12 3.31
CA TYR A 173 16.66 -12.16 2.61
C TYR A 173 16.28 -10.75 2.16
N LEU A 174 16.36 -10.50 0.84
CA LEU A 174 15.98 -9.24 0.21
C LEU A 174 14.70 -9.42 -0.60
N TYR A 175 13.90 -8.37 -0.69
CA TYR A 175 12.67 -8.38 -1.48
C TYR A 175 12.27 -6.99 -1.97
N SER A 176 11.50 -6.96 -3.05
CA SER A 176 10.86 -5.74 -3.53
C SER A 176 9.85 -5.26 -2.48
N ARG A 177 10.03 -4.06 -1.94
CA ARG A 177 9.13 -3.51 -0.91
C ARG A 177 7.90 -2.81 -1.45
N ARG A 178 7.94 -2.36 -2.70
CA ARG A 178 6.84 -1.69 -3.39
C ARG A 178 6.95 -1.94 -4.88
N TRP A 179 5.87 -1.69 -5.60
CA TRP A 179 5.90 -1.74 -7.04
C TRP A 179 6.70 -0.55 -7.56
N GLU A 180 7.73 -0.81 -8.37
CA GLU A 180 8.49 0.22 -9.07
C GLU A 180 8.69 -0.22 -10.53
N PRO A 181 7.87 0.29 -11.47
CA PRO A 181 8.01 -0.09 -12.86
C PRO A 181 9.25 0.58 -13.47
N ALA A 182 9.96 -0.12 -14.35
CA ALA A 182 11.09 0.47 -15.09
C ALA A 182 10.67 1.71 -15.92
N SER A 183 9.40 1.75 -16.34
CA SER A 183 8.78 2.86 -17.06
C SER A 183 8.27 3.98 -16.15
N ASN A 184 8.73 4.07 -14.88
CA ASN A 184 8.28 5.08 -13.93
C ASN A 184 8.57 6.51 -14.41
N TRP A 185 7.58 7.10 -15.07
CA TRP A 185 7.64 8.46 -15.61
C TRP A 185 7.67 9.53 -14.50
N LEU A 186 7.24 9.20 -13.27
CA LEU A 186 7.30 10.13 -12.13
C LEU A 186 8.73 10.44 -11.70
N VAL A 187 9.71 9.57 -12.02
CA VAL A 187 11.14 9.84 -11.78
C VAL A 187 11.59 11.13 -12.50
N ARG A 188 10.90 11.53 -13.57
CA ARG A 188 11.23 12.77 -14.31
C ARG A 188 11.00 14.04 -13.50
N PHE A 189 10.18 14.00 -12.45
CA PHE A 189 9.84 15.18 -11.65
C PHE A 189 10.56 15.18 -10.30
N ARG A 190 11.69 15.89 -10.23
CA ARG A 190 12.55 15.99 -9.03
C ARG A 190 11.81 16.47 -7.77
N PHE A 191 10.84 17.38 -7.92
CA PHE A 191 9.98 17.83 -6.81
C PHE A 191 9.17 16.68 -6.18
N LEU A 192 8.63 15.76 -6.98
CA LEU A 192 7.86 14.62 -6.47
C LEU A 192 8.75 13.66 -5.69
N GLN A 193 10.02 13.51 -6.07
CA GLN A 193 10.98 12.69 -5.34
C GLN A 193 11.28 13.29 -3.95
N VAL A 194 11.45 14.61 -3.86
CA VAL A 194 11.68 15.30 -2.59
C VAL A 194 10.48 15.18 -1.65
N LEU A 195 9.25 15.30 -2.19
CA LEU A 195 8.04 15.06 -1.39
C LEU A 195 7.93 13.61 -0.92
N GLN A 196 8.25 12.63 -1.77
CA GLN A 196 8.26 11.22 -1.39
C GLN A 196 9.27 10.91 -0.29
N GLN A 197 10.47 11.47 -0.38
CA GLN A 197 11.49 11.33 0.67
C GLN A 197 11.04 11.95 1.98
N ARG A 198 10.39 13.12 1.94
CA ARG A 198 10.02 13.88 3.14
C ARG A 198 8.78 13.36 3.87
N TYR A 199 7.76 12.92 3.13
CA TYR A 199 6.44 12.58 3.69
C TYR A 199 6.10 11.09 3.62
N PHE A 200 6.87 10.30 2.88
CA PHE A 200 6.63 8.87 2.72
C PHE A 200 7.86 8.01 3.07
N ASP A 201 8.87 8.60 3.73
CA ASP A 201 10.16 8.00 4.10
C ASP A 201 10.77 7.14 2.98
N TYR A 202 10.60 7.57 1.73
CA TYR A 202 11.07 6.79 0.60
C TYR A 202 12.58 6.91 0.46
N THR A 203 13.30 5.83 0.78
CA THR A 203 14.72 5.70 0.49
C THR A 203 14.95 4.52 -0.47
N PRO A 204 15.67 4.71 -1.59
CA PRO A 204 16.00 3.62 -2.49
C PRO A 204 16.72 2.49 -1.75
N GLN A 205 16.40 1.25 -2.13
CA GLN A 205 17.11 0.10 -1.60
C GLN A 205 18.56 0.13 -2.10
N LEU A 206 19.50 -0.27 -1.24
CA LEU A 206 20.89 -0.46 -1.62
C LEU A 206 20.97 -1.58 -2.66
N SER A 207 21.78 -1.37 -3.70
CA SER A 207 21.86 -2.36 -4.79
C SER A 207 22.45 -3.68 -4.31
N ASP A 208 21.98 -4.77 -4.91
CA ASP A 208 22.40 -6.12 -4.57
C ASP A 208 23.91 -6.32 -4.78
N GLU A 209 24.50 -5.68 -5.79
CA GLU A 209 25.94 -5.76 -6.08
C GLU A 209 26.77 -5.18 -4.94
N VAL A 210 26.33 -4.07 -4.34
CA VAL A 210 27.02 -3.47 -3.20
C VAL A 210 26.91 -4.37 -1.98
N LEU A 211 25.75 -4.98 -1.75
CA LEU A 211 25.54 -5.90 -0.62
C LEU A 211 26.33 -7.21 -0.78
N THR A 212 26.35 -7.78 -1.99
CA THR A 212 27.11 -9.01 -2.26
C THR A 212 28.61 -8.76 -2.16
N ALA A 213 29.13 -7.65 -2.69
CA ALA A 213 30.54 -7.27 -2.55
C ALA A 213 30.91 -7.01 -1.09
N ARG A 214 30.07 -6.30 -0.33
CA ARG A 214 30.34 -5.93 1.07
C ARG A 214 30.42 -7.13 2.02
N TYR A 215 29.56 -8.13 1.82
CA TYR A 215 29.43 -9.28 2.73
C TYR A 215 29.92 -10.60 2.12
N GLY A 216 30.46 -10.59 0.90
CA GLY A 216 30.94 -11.78 0.21
C GLY A 216 29.82 -12.76 -0.16
N LEU A 217 28.63 -12.24 -0.48
CA LEU A 217 27.42 -13.06 -0.60
C LEU A 217 27.25 -13.65 -2.01
N LYS A 218 26.65 -14.83 -2.06
CA LYS A 218 26.25 -15.55 -3.28
C LYS A 218 24.75 -15.79 -3.27
N LEU A 219 24.11 -15.57 -4.42
CA LEU A 219 22.69 -15.85 -4.58
C LEU A 219 22.44 -17.35 -4.50
N VAL A 220 21.56 -17.77 -3.59
CA VAL A 220 21.19 -19.19 -3.41
C VAL A 220 19.77 -19.50 -3.89
N ALA A 221 18.87 -18.52 -3.84
CA ALA A 221 17.53 -18.65 -4.40
C ALA A 221 17.00 -17.29 -4.85
N GLN A 222 16.20 -17.31 -5.93
CA GLN A 222 15.48 -16.15 -6.42
C GLN A 222 14.08 -16.58 -6.84
N TYR A 223 13.09 -15.78 -6.43
CA TYR A 223 11.70 -15.95 -6.80
C TYR A 223 11.18 -14.64 -7.37
N GLU A 224 10.35 -14.74 -8.41
CA GLU A 224 9.70 -13.58 -9.01
C GLU A 224 8.22 -13.89 -9.27
N ARG A 225 7.37 -12.88 -9.11
CA ARG A 225 5.94 -12.97 -9.40
C ARG A 225 5.39 -11.61 -9.78
N ARG A 226 4.94 -11.46 -11.03
CA ARG A 226 4.28 -10.24 -11.55
C ARG A 226 5.10 -8.97 -11.24
N GLY A 227 6.41 -9.02 -11.48
CA GLY A 227 7.36 -7.93 -11.26
C GLY A 227 7.72 -7.65 -9.79
N GLN A 228 7.26 -8.48 -8.86
CA GLN A 228 7.76 -8.54 -7.49
C GLN A 228 8.82 -9.62 -7.37
N TRP A 229 9.78 -9.46 -6.47
CA TRP A 229 10.88 -10.39 -6.32
C TRP A 229 11.30 -10.59 -4.87
N VAL A 230 11.84 -11.78 -4.60
CA VAL A 230 12.55 -12.16 -3.37
C VAL A 230 13.87 -12.80 -3.79
N ARG A 231 14.97 -12.40 -3.14
CA ARG A 231 16.32 -12.93 -3.37
C ARG A 231 16.93 -13.31 -2.03
N ILE A 232 17.46 -14.52 -1.98
CA ILE A 232 18.09 -15.09 -0.80
C ILE A 232 19.57 -15.29 -1.13
N TYR A 233 20.43 -14.75 -0.28
CA TYR A 233 21.87 -14.86 -0.41
C TYR A 233 22.46 -15.57 0.78
N SER A 234 23.52 -16.33 0.54
CA SER A 234 24.37 -16.95 1.56
C SER A 234 25.77 -16.37 1.48
N LYS A 235 26.52 -16.44 2.58
CA LYS A 235 27.98 -16.37 2.51
C LYS A 235 28.56 -17.59 1.80
#